data_AF-A0A2D0NFR7-F1
#
_entry.id   AF-A0A2D0NFR7-F1
#
_cell.length_a   1.000
_cell.length_b   1.000
_cell.length_c   1.000
_cell.angle_alpha   90.00
_cell.angle_beta   90.00
_cell.angle_gamma   90.00
#
_symmetry.space_group_name_H-M   'P 1'
#
loop_
_entity.id
_entity.type
_entity.pdbx_description
1 polymer ?
#
loop_
_entity_poly.entity_id
_entity_poly.type
_entity_poly.pdbx_seq_one_letter_code
_entity_poly.pdbx_strand_id
1 'polypeptide(L)'
;MKKEKREKDFLHKPVYPGGIKAMRKFLKAQLCYPKQALAESLEGTVYLKYTINHLGKVIEARIISGLGAGCDEEAVRIVKLLKFEVPKNRKMKVLFHRNIQIHFRLPKKTAKKAAPESAPGIRYEFVPTEKKTDDQPPKSGNSGYSYTIEW
;
A
#
# COMPACT_ATOMS: atom_id res chain seq x y z
N MET A 1 36.56 -23.47 -11.17
CA MET A 1 35.64 -24.11 -10.21
C MET A 1 34.72 -23.03 -9.61
N LYS A 2 33.43 -23.00 -9.98
CA LYS A 2 32.48 -22.04 -9.40
C LYS A 2 32.23 -22.45 -7.95
N LYS A 3 32.62 -21.61 -6.98
CA LYS A 3 32.26 -21.80 -5.57
C LYS A 3 30.73 -21.76 -5.47
N GLU A 4 30.11 -22.92 -5.30
CA GLU A 4 28.70 -23.00 -4.92
C GLU A 4 28.56 -22.31 -3.56
N LYS A 5 27.96 -21.12 -3.58
CA LYS A 5 27.70 -20.31 -2.40
C LYS A 5 26.71 -21.11 -1.55
N ARG A 6 27.20 -21.84 -0.55
CA ARG A 6 26.37 -22.58 0.41
C ARG A 6 25.26 -21.65 0.88
N GLU A 7 24.00 -22.04 0.64
CA GLU A 7 22.84 -21.29 1.10
C GLU A 7 22.97 -21.09 2.62
N LYS A 8 23.22 -19.84 3.03
CA LYS A 8 23.49 -19.48 4.43
C LYS A 8 22.25 -19.62 5.31
N ASP A 9 21.07 -19.65 4.71
CA ASP A 9 19.81 -19.70 5.43
C ASP A 9 19.23 -21.12 5.41
N PHE A 10 19.38 -21.82 6.53
CA PHE A 10 18.76 -23.12 6.77
C PHE A 10 17.22 -23.06 6.70
N LEU A 11 16.63 -21.88 6.98
CA LEU A 11 15.20 -21.67 7.00
C LEU A 11 14.76 -20.46 6.14
N HIS A 12 14.25 -20.72 4.94
CA HIS A 12 13.52 -19.74 4.16
C HIS A 12 12.17 -19.41 4.83
N LYS A 13 11.83 -18.12 4.87
CA LYS A 13 10.62 -17.61 5.53
C LYS A 13 9.45 -17.53 4.55
N PRO A 14 8.20 -17.66 5.01
CA PRO A 14 7.03 -17.43 4.17
C PRO A 14 6.99 -15.99 3.67
N VAL A 15 6.64 -15.82 2.39
CA VAL A 15 6.46 -14.52 1.76
C VAL A 15 5.05 -14.47 1.18
N TYR A 16 4.39 -13.32 1.27
CA TYR A 16 3.09 -13.15 0.62
C TYR A 16 3.31 -12.94 -0.89
N PRO A 17 2.49 -13.51 -1.79
CA PRO A 17 2.62 -13.28 -3.23
C PRO A 17 2.55 -11.79 -3.55
N GLY A 18 3.57 -11.25 -4.23
CA GLY A 18 3.70 -9.80 -4.47
C GLY A 18 4.21 -8.99 -3.27
N GLY A 19 4.69 -9.66 -2.22
CA GLY A 19 5.32 -9.06 -1.06
C GLY A 19 4.38 -8.31 -0.12
N ILE A 20 4.97 -7.51 0.77
CA ILE A 20 4.25 -6.81 1.85
C ILE A 20 3.29 -5.75 1.28
N LYS A 21 3.64 -5.12 0.15
CA LYS A 21 2.80 -4.10 -0.49
C LYS A 21 1.50 -4.72 -1.01
N ALA A 22 1.57 -5.86 -1.70
CA ALA A 22 0.39 -6.58 -2.17
C ALA A 22 -0.48 -7.05 -1.01
N MET A 23 0.13 -7.56 0.07
CA MET A 23 -0.59 -7.95 1.29
C MET A 23 -1.37 -6.78 1.89
N ARG A 24 -0.73 -5.60 2.04
CA ARG A 24 -1.39 -4.39 2.54
C ARG A 24 -2.53 -3.92 1.63
N LYS A 25 -2.37 -4.02 0.31
CA LYS A 25 -3.43 -3.68 -0.64
C LYS A 25 -4.61 -4.64 -0.50
N PHE A 26 -4.35 -5.94 -0.38
CA PHE A 26 -5.36 -6.96 -0.16
C PHE A 26 -6.12 -6.73 1.15
N LEU A 27 -5.41 -6.46 2.24
CA LEU A 27 -6.00 -6.11 3.54
C LEU A 27 -6.97 -4.94 3.39
N LYS A 28 -6.55 -3.83 2.79
CA LYS A 28 -7.41 -2.66 2.56
C LYS A 28 -8.61 -2.97 1.67
N ALA A 29 -8.44 -3.79 0.65
CA ALA A 29 -9.51 -4.13 -0.30
C ALA A 29 -10.56 -5.08 0.30
N GLN A 30 -10.17 -5.92 1.27
CA GLN A 30 -11.06 -6.88 1.93
C GLN A 30 -11.54 -6.41 3.31
N LEU A 31 -11.04 -5.27 3.78
CA LEU A 31 -11.42 -4.68 5.06
C LEU A 31 -12.85 -4.14 4.98
N CYS A 32 -13.73 -4.80 5.72
CA CYS A 32 -15.09 -4.34 5.94
C CYS A 32 -15.14 -3.65 7.30
N TYR A 33 -15.67 -2.43 7.35
CA TYR A 33 -15.85 -1.72 8.61
C TYR A 33 -17.16 -2.16 9.26
N PRO A 34 -17.14 -2.74 10.47
CA PRO A 34 -18.36 -3.12 11.17
C PRO A 34 -19.26 -1.91 11.43
N LYS A 35 -20.59 -2.11 11.36
CA LYS A 35 -21.57 -1.04 11.63
C LYS A 35 -21.46 -0.51 13.06
N GLN A 36 -21.16 -1.37 14.03
CA GLN A 36 -20.97 -1.00 15.44
C GLN A 36 -19.78 -0.05 15.60
N ALA A 37 -18.60 -0.44 15.10
CA ALA A 37 -17.43 0.43 15.12
C ALA A 37 -17.63 1.77 14.37
N LEU A 38 -18.46 1.79 13.32
CA LEU A 38 -18.80 3.02 12.60
C LEU A 38 -19.73 3.92 13.42
N ALA A 39 -20.72 3.35 14.12
CA ALA A 39 -21.65 4.09 14.97
C ALA A 39 -20.93 4.74 16.16
N GLU A 40 -19.97 4.01 16.74
CA GLU A 40 -19.16 4.48 17.87
C GLU A 40 -17.94 5.31 17.44
N SER A 41 -17.73 5.49 16.13
CA SER A 41 -16.59 6.22 15.56
C SER A 41 -15.22 5.74 16.10
N LEU A 42 -15.08 4.42 16.30
CA LEU A 42 -13.87 3.83 16.88
C LEU A 42 -12.80 3.67 15.82
N GLU A 43 -11.65 4.32 16.00
CA GLU A 43 -10.45 4.13 15.18
C GLU A 43 -9.34 3.46 15.99
N GLY A 44 -8.50 2.66 15.34
CA GLY A 44 -7.40 2.02 16.03
C GLY A 44 -6.62 1.01 15.21
N THR A 45 -5.78 0.25 15.92
CA THR A 45 -4.98 -0.81 15.32
C THR A 45 -5.22 -2.11 16.08
N VAL A 46 -5.64 -3.14 15.36
CA VAL A 46 -5.79 -4.48 15.91
C VAL A 46 -4.48 -5.23 15.69
N TYR A 47 -3.93 -5.81 16.76
CA TYR A 47 -2.72 -6.62 16.74
C TYR A 47 -3.10 -8.09 16.79
N LEU A 48 -2.71 -8.85 15.77
CA LEU A 48 -2.98 -10.29 15.70
C LEU A 48 -1.68 -11.08 15.57
N LYS A 49 -1.62 -12.21 16.27
CA LYS A 49 -0.67 -13.29 16.06
C LYS A 49 -1.34 -14.37 15.23
N TYR A 50 -0.68 -14.88 14.22
CA TYR A 50 -1.21 -15.96 13.40
C TYR A 50 -0.14 -16.98 13.04
N THR A 51 -0.57 -18.21 12.80
CA THR A 51 0.29 -19.36 12.51
C THR A 51 0.06 -19.81 11.07
N ILE A 52 1.13 -19.80 10.27
CA ILE A 52 1.14 -20.21 8.87
C ILE A 52 1.65 -21.65 8.79
N ASN A 53 0.92 -22.50 8.08
CA ASN A 53 1.32 -23.88 7.81
C ASN A 53 2.39 -23.98 6.72
N HIS A 54 3.02 -25.14 6.57
CA HIS A 54 3.92 -25.46 5.46
C HIS A 54 3.28 -25.33 4.05
N LEU A 55 1.94 -25.33 3.96
CA LEU A 55 1.18 -25.08 2.73
C LEU A 55 0.88 -23.59 2.47
N GLY A 56 1.27 -22.71 3.38
CA GLY A 56 1.02 -21.27 3.26
C GLY A 56 -0.38 -20.82 3.68
N LYS A 57 -1.21 -21.72 4.20
CA LYS A 57 -2.51 -21.38 4.80
C LYS A 57 -2.34 -20.96 6.26
N VAL A 58 -3.12 -19.99 6.69
CA VAL A 58 -3.22 -19.62 8.10
C VAL A 58 -4.11 -20.63 8.83
N ILE A 59 -3.59 -21.30 9.85
CA ILE A 59 -4.33 -22.29 10.65
C ILE A 59 -4.98 -21.63 11.86
N GLU A 60 -4.20 -20.80 12.56
CA GLU A 60 -4.60 -20.17 13.80
C GLU A 60 -4.40 -18.66 13.70
N ALA A 61 -5.36 -17.90 14.22
CA ALA A 61 -5.27 -16.45 14.37
C ALA A 61 -5.78 -16.09 15.77
N ARG A 62 -4.93 -15.44 16.56
CA ARG A 62 -5.19 -14.99 17.93
C ARG A 62 -5.02 -13.48 18.01
N ILE A 63 -5.97 -12.80 18.62
CA ILE A 63 -5.89 -11.36 18.88
C ILE A 63 -4.99 -11.15 20.11
N ILE A 64 -3.98 -10.29 19.96
CA ILE A 64 -3.10 -9.87 21.07
C ILE A 64 -3.66 -8.61 21.72
N SER A 65 -4.11 -7.67 20.89
CA SER A 65 -4.73 -6.41 21.32
C SER A 65 -5.82 -6.07 20.32
N GLY A 66 -7.05 -5.99 20.82
CA GLY A 66 -8.25 -5.74 20.06
C GLY A 66 -8.76 -4.31 20.22
N LEU A 67 -9.62 -3.90 19.30
CA LEU A 67 -10.34 -2.63 19.37
C LEU A 67 -11.80 -2.84 19.83
N GLY A 68 -12.34 -4.06 19.70
CA GLY A 68 -13.75 -4.35 19.97
C GLY A 68 -14.71 -3.88 18.86
N ALA A 69 -16.01 -3.83 19.17
CA ALA A 69 -17.11 -3.38 18.29
C ALA A 69 -17.15 -4.07 16.89
N GLY A 70 -16.77 -5.34 16.83
CA GLY A 70 -16.74 -6.14 15.60
C GLY A 70 -15.43 -6.06 14.80
N CYS A 71 -14.49 -5.18 15.18
CA CYS A 71 -13.23 -5.00 14.43
C CYS A 71 -12.32 -6.23 14.55
N ASP A 72 -12.38 -6.91 15.68
CA ASP A 72 -11.53 -8.04 16.00
C ASP A 72 -11.93 -9.27 15.18
N GLU A 73 -13.23 -9.51 15.03
CA GLU A 73 -13.81 -10.56 14.20
C GLU A 73 -13.49 -10.35 12.73
N GLU A 74 -13.64 -9.11 12.23
CA GLU A 74 -13.28 -8.76 10.86
C GLU A 74 -11.79 -8.93 10.60
N ALA A 75 -10.94 -8.54 11.56
CA ALA A 75 -9.51 -8.73 11.46
C ALA A 75 -9.13 -10.22 11.37
N VAL A 76 -9.73 -11.07 12.21
CA VAL A 76 -9.53 -12.53 12.17
C VAL A 76 -10.01 -13.12 10.83
N ARG A 77 -11.15 -12.67 10.31
CA ARG A 77 -11.69 -13.11 9.01
C ARG A 77 -10.69 -12.83 7.89
N ILE A 78 -10.16 -11.61 7.80
CA ILE A 78 -9.25 -11.22 6.72
C ILE A 78 -7.92 -11.99 6.83
N VAL A 79 -7.39 -12.16 8.05
CA VAL A 79 -6.14 -12.91 8.26
C VAL A 79 -6.28 -14.38 7.84
N LYS A 80 -7.44 -15.01 8.09
CA LYS A 80 -7.72 -16.39 7.64
C LYS A 80 -7.80 -16.53 6.11
N LEU A 81 -8.13 -15.46 5.39
CA LEU A 81 -8.18 -15.44 3.92
C LEU A 81 -6.79 -15.32 3.27
N LEU A 82 -5.77 -14.93 4.03
CA LEU A 82 -4.42 -14.78 3.50
C LEU A 82 -3.83 -16.14 3.10
N LYS A 83 -3.22 -16.17 1.92
CA LYS A 83 -2.41 -17.28 1.42
C LYS A 83 -0.98 -16.80 1.21
N PHE A 84 -0.05 -17.50 1.81
CA PHE A 84 1.38 -17.23 1.72
C PHE A 84 2.06 -18.24 0.81
N GLU A 85 3.17 -17.84 0.20
CA GLU A 85 4.09 -18.73 -0.48
C GLU A 85 5.13 -19.19 0.54
N VAL A 86 5.15 -20.50 0.79
CA VAL A 86 6.12 -21.14 1.68
C VAL A 86 7.13 -21.90 0.83
N PRO A 87 8.41 -21.48 0.84
CA PRO A 87 9.46 -22.23 0.15
C PRO A 87 9.65 -23.62 0.78
N LYS A 88 10.08 -24.59 -0.02
CA LYS A 88 10.33 -25.95 0.48
C LYS A 88 11.61 -26.00 1.32
N ASN A 89 11.47 -25.94 2.64
CA ASN A 89 12.58 -26.07 3.59
C ASN A 89 13.06 -27.52 3.71
N ARG A 90 13.83 -28.03 2.74
CA ARG A 90 14.57 -29.31 2.81
C ARG A 90 13.76 -30.50 3.38
N LYS A 91 12.47 -30.61 2.99
CA LYS A 91 11.50 -31.63 3.43
C LYS A 91 10.98 -31.52 4.89
N MET A 92 11.26 -30.42 5.60
CA MET A 92 10.71 -30.17 6.93
C MET A 92 9.37 -29.44 6.87
N LYS A 93 8.40 -29.90 7.66
CA LYS A 93 7.13 -29.21 7.89
C LYS A 93 7.33 -28.23 9.04
N VAL A 94 7.39 -26.94 8.72
CA VAL A 94 7.61 -25.87 9.71
C VAL A 94 6.34 -25.04 9.86
N LEU A 95 5.96 -24.75 11.10
CA LEU A 95 4.92 -23.79 11.44
C LEU A 95 5.58 -22.42 11.69
N PHE A 96 5.05 -21.38 11.08
CA PHE A 96 5.58 -20.03 11.23
C PHE A 96 4.60 -19.16 12.00
N HIS A 97 5.03 -18.64 13.15
CA HIS A 97 4.27 -17.66 13.91
C HIS A 97 4.65 -16.25 13.46
N ARG A 98 3.65 -15.44 13.12
CA ARG A 98 3.84 -14.05 12.71
C ARG A 98 2.84 -13.13 13.37
N ASN A 99 3.20 -11.85 13.41
CA ASN A 99 2.35 -10.79 13.92
C ASN A 99 1.97 -9.88 12.77
N ILE A 100 0.73 -9.40 12.77
CA ILE A 100 0.22 -8.42 11.81
C ILE A 100 -0.58 -7.36 12.54
N GLN A 101 -0.49 -6.15 12.03
CA GLN A 101 -1.23 -4.99 12.49
C GLN A 101 -2.22 -4.59 11.40
N ILE A 102 -3.48 -4.46 11.76
CA ILE A 102 -4.54 -4.02 10.86
C ILE A 102 -5.07 -2.69 11.38
N HIS A 103 -4.91 -1.65 10.56
CA HIS A 103 -5.35 -0.30 10.91
C HIS A 103 -6.79 -0.09 10.46
N PHE A 104 -7.67 0.18 11.41
CA PHE A 104 -9.04 0.63 11.18
C PHE A 104 -9.06 2.14 11.30
N ARG A 105 -9.33 2.80 10.17
CA ARG A 105 -9.44 4.26 10.08
C ARG A 105 -10.81 4.57 9.51
N LEU A 106 -11.52 5.52 10.10
CA LEU A 106 -12.79 5.93 9.54
C LEU A 106 -12.51 6.56 8.17
N PRO A 107 -13.37 6.30 7.18
CA PRO A 107 -13.33 7.08 5.96
C PRO A 107 -13.64 8.52 6.37
N LYS A 108 -12.62 9.39 6.33
CA LYS A 108 -12.84 10.83 6.44
C LYS A 108 -13.87 11.15 5.37
N LYS A 109 -15.08 11.53 5.80
CA LYS A 109 -16.11 12.05 4.92
C LYS A 109 -15.51 13.31 4.31
N THR A 110 -14.80 13.15 3.22
CA THR A 110 -14.31 14.25 2.41
C THR A 110 -15.58 14.95 1.97
N ALA A 111 -15.89 16.05 2.65
CA ALA A 111 -16.74 17.07 2.09
C ALA A 111 -16.17 17.29 0.69
N LYS A 112 -16.92 16.82 -0.31
CA LYS A 112 -16.63 16.99 -1.72
C LYS A 112 -16.31 18.48 -1.84
N LYS A 113 -15.03 18.83 -2.02
CA LYS A 113 -14.63 20.20 -2.30
C LYS A 113 -15.53 20.60 -3.46
N ALA A 114 -16.43 21.56 -3.22
CA ALA A 114 -17.07 22.26 -4.31
C ALA A 114 -15.96 22.59 -5.31
N ALA A 115 -16.19 22.25 -6.57
CA ALA A 115 -15.26 22.54 -7.64
C ALA A 115 -14.77 23.99 -7.45
N PRO A 116 -13.46 24.29 -7.53
CA PRO A 116 -13.05 25.64 -7.84
C PRO A 116 -13.56 25.91 -9.26
N GLU A 117 -14.75 26.47 -9.33
CA GLU A 117 -15.28 27.20 -10.48
C GLU A 117 -14.46 28.49 -10.58
N SER A 118 -13.23 28.33 -11.06
CA SER A 118 -12.41 29.40 -11.61
C SER A 118 -11.33 28.74 -12.45
N ALA A 119 -11.74 28.26 -13.63
CA ALA A 119 -10.80 28.13 -14.72
C ALA A 119 -10.09 29.49 -14.86
N PRO A 120 -8.75 29.58 -14.76
CA PRO A 120 -8.07 30.83 -15.09
C PRO A 120 -8.34 31.08 -16.57
N GLY A 121 -9.17 32.09 -16.86
CA GLY A 121 -9.36 32.56 -18.23
C GLY A 121 -8.00 32.98 -18.76
N ILE A 122 -7.51 32.28 -19.77
CA ILE A 122 -6.31 32.67 -20.51
C ILE A 122 -6.68 33.95 -21.26
N ARG A 123 -6.29 35.11 -20.74
CA ARG A 123 -6.31 36.36 -21.51
C ARG A 123 -5.09 36.35 -22.43
N TYR A 124 -5.34 36.22 -23.73
CA TYR A 124 -4.34 36.50 -24.74
C TYR A 124 -4.25 38.01 -24.93
N GLU A 125 -3.12 38.60 -24.56
CA GLU A 125 -2.76 39.95 -24.99
C GLU A 125 -1.81 39.80 -26.18
N PHE A 126 -2.35 40.02 -27.37
CA PHE A 126 -1.58 39.93 -28.61
C PHE A 126 -0.80 41.24 -28.77
N VAL A 127 0.48 41.23 -28.38
CA VAL A 127 1.40 42.32 -28.69
C VAL A 127 2.10 41.94 -30.02
N PRO A 128 1.83 42.64 -31.14
CA PRO A 128 2.59 42.42 -32.35
C PRO A 128 4.00 43.00 -32.18
N THR A 129 4.99 42.15 -31.94
CA THR A 129 6.40 42.59 -31.81
C THR A 129 7.10 42.51 -33.16
N GLU A 130 7.37 43.68 -33.73
CA GLU A 130 8.28 43.86 -34.87
C GLU A 130 9.73 43.51 -34.47
N LYS A 131 10.48 42.97 -35.44
CA LYS A 131 11.87 42.50 -35.30
C LYS A 131 12.85 43.63 -35.01
N LYS A 132 13.77 43.45 -34.05
CA LYS A 132 15.25 43.55 -34.23
C LYS A 132 16.03 43.34 -32.90
N THR A 133 17.10 42.54 -33.00
CA THR A 133 18.49 42.63 -32.45
C THR A 133 18.68 43.48 -31.16
N ASP A 134 19.26 43.01 -30.05
CA ASP A 134 20.64 42.50 -29.85
C ASP A 134 20.85 42.08 -28.37
N ASP A 135 21.87 41.25 -28.11
CA ASP A 135 22.61 41.02 -26.84
C ASP A 135 21.96 40.49 -25.53
N GLN A 136 22.09 39.17 -25.35
CA GLN A 136 22.64 38.35 -24.21
C GLN A 136 22.43 38.66 -22.69
N PRO A 137 22.59 37.64 -21.80
CA PRO A 137 21.56 37.06 -20.92
C PRO A 137 21.78 37.44 -19.42
N PRO A 138 21.05 36.94 -18.37
CA PRO A 138 21.25 35.55 -17.89
C PRO A 138 20.14 34.89 -16.98
N LYS A 139 20.31 33.58 -16.77
CA LYS A 139 19.97 32.74 -15.58
C LYS A 139 18.58 32.13 -15.36
N SER A 140 18.67 30.82 -15.13
CA SER A 140 18.09 30.03 -14.03
C SER A 140 16.71 29.40 -14.20
N GLY A 141 16.74 28.14 -14.65
CA GLY A 141 16.22 27.04 -13.85
C GLY A 141 14.71 26.85 -13.82
N ASN A 142 14.19 26.02 -14.73
CA ASN A 142 13.28 24.95 -14.33
C ASN A 142 13.19 23.88 -15.44
N SER A 143 13.36 22.61 -15.06
CA SER A 143 13.27 21.46 -15.96
C SER A 143 11.83 21.23 -16.41
N GLY A 144 11.49 21.66 -17.63
CA GLY A 144 10.30 21.24 -18.35
C GLY A 144 10.71 20.46 -19.60
N TYR A 145 10.23 19.22 -19.75
CA TYR A 145 10.42 18.46 -20.99
C TYR A 145 9.49 19.01 -22.08
N SER A 146 10.06 19.53 -23.17
CA SER A 146 9.32 19.81 -24.40
C SER A 146 9.50 18.66 -25.39
N TYR A 147 8.44 18.31 -26.11
CA TYR A 147 8.48 17.41 -27.26
C TYR A 147 7.84 18.16 -28.44
N THR A 148 8.56 18.25 -29.55
CA THR A 148 8.05 18.75 -30.83
C THR A 148 7.77 17.54 -31.71
N ILE A 149 6.56 17.48 -32.28
CA ILE A 149 6.17 16.48 -33.28
C ILE A 149 6.11 17.24 -34.61
N GLU A 150 6.94 16.84 -35.56
CA GLU A 150 6.93 17.35 -36.94
C GLU A 150 6.24 16.35 -37.86
N TRP A 151 5.59 16.88 -38.91
CA TRP A 151 4.98 16.14 -40.02
C TRP A 151 5.74 16.47 -41.30
#